data_AF-A0A067SBY8-F1
#
_entry.id   AF-A0A067SBY8-F1
#
_cell.length_a   1.000
_cell.length_b   1.000
_cell.length_c   1.000
_cell.angle_alpha   90.00
_cell.angle_beta   90.00
_cell.angle_gamma   90.00
#
_symmetry.space_group_name_H-M   'P 1'
#
loop_
_entity.id
_entity.type
_entity.pdbx_description
1 polymer ?
#
loop_
_entity_poly.entity_id
_entity_poly.type
_entity_poly.pdbx_seq_one_letter_code
_entity_poly.pdbx_strand_id
1 'polypeptide(L)'
;MPLLEVLILNSGRLGPVIEGEIRSSSASYPQVSLPCLTEIDIAEREGADGSLSLLLHIQPSSGCSLFYSCLFSHHFPEPLNIELSCSVLSTYSRYCHELSDVTVLDVRISNTHFNFDIALPHKRCFSFGVENLMDRFPRQAVPSFLRSLTTLQLDKITELKLLIEFAEFLLLDSETLKFVFAFVSVESWTTSALSLNALTVIQSNNPTALAFPGLKTIHVDHIYNPGHISYIEDFLDSRIRLGKPVKTLALTPSADTVRLDTEPLRKFSPYLKLHLSEALT
;
A
#
# COMPACT_ATOMS: atom_id res chain seq x y z
N MET A 1 -1.46 3.32 -39.57
CA MET A 1 -0.34 3.21 -38.61
C MET A 1 -0.83 2.33 -37.48
N PRO A 2 -0.10 1.27 -37.08
CA PRO A 2 -0.48 0.52 -35.89
C PRO A 2 -0.44 1.47 -34.69
N LEU A 3 -1.56 1.59 -33.98
CA LEU A 3 -1.68 2.42 -32.79
C LEU A 3 -1.27 1.55 -31.61
N LEU A 4 -0.31 2.03 -30.81
CA LEU A 4 0.15 1.30 -29.63
C LEU A 4 -0.93 1.37 -28.56
N GLU A 5 -1.60 0.26 -28.30
CA GLU A 5 -2.68 0.15 -27.29
C GLU A 5 -2.16 -0.32 -25.93
N VAL A 6 -1.13 -1.16 -25.92
CA VAL A 6 -0.54 -1.74 -24.71
C VAL A 6 0.98 -1.63 -24.78
N LEU A 7 1.60 -1.07 -23.74
CA LEU A 7 3.04 -1.05 -23.55
C LEU A 7 3.42 -2.09 -22.49
N ILE A 8 4.18 -3.12 -22.88
CA ILE A 8 4.64 -4.17 -21.95
C ILE A 8 6.16 -4.15 -21.90
N LEU A 9 6.72 -4.02 -20.71
CA LEU A 9 8.15 -4.19 -20.44
C LEU A 9 8.32 -5.16 -19.27
N ASN A 10 8.85 -6.35 -19.54
CA ASN A 10 9.05 -7.36 -18.51
C ASN A 10 10.49 -7.87 -18.56
N SER A 11 11.34 -7.35 -17.66
CA SER A 11 12.74 -7.76 -17.56
C SER A 11 12.93 -9.06 -16.77
N GLY A 12 11.84 -9.69 -16.30
CA GLY A 12 11.87 -11.02 -15.69
C GLY A 12 12.32 -12.14 -16.64
N ARG A 13 12.39 -11.88 -17.96
CA ARG A 13 12.97 -12.79 -18.95
C ARG A 13 14.43 -12.44 -19.18
N LEU A 14 15.36 -12.95 -18.35
CA LEU A 14 16.83 -13.00 -18.50
C LEU A 14 17.39 -12.26 -19.75
N GLY A 15 17.20 -10.94 -19.77
CA GLY A 15 17.56 -10.06 -20.88
C GLY A 15 18.72 -9.18 -20.44
N PRO A 16 19.50 -8.62 -21.38
CA PRO A 16 20.55 -7.69 -21.03
C PRO A 16 19.95 -6.50 -20.27
N VAL A 17 20.48 -6.22 -19.08
CA VAL A 17 20.20 -4.97 -18.35
C VAL A 17 20.86 -3.85 -19.12
N ILE A 18 20.07 -2.89 -19.60
CA ILE A 18 20.61 -1.67 -20.21
C ILE A 18 20.86 -0.70 -19.07
N GLU A 19 22.11 -0.60 -18.64
CA GLU A 19 22.55 0.42 -17.69
C GLU A 19 22.67 1.77 -18.41
N GLY A 20 21.94 2.77 -17.92
CA GLY A 20 22.02 4.14 -18.40
C GLY A 20 21.98 5.11 -17.23
N GLU A 21 23.00 5.95 -17.09
CA GLU A 21 23.02 7.00 -16.07
C GLU A 21 22.09 8.16 -16.46
N ILE A 22 21.02 8.36 -15.70
CA ILE A 22 20.22 9.59 -15.78
C ILE A 22 20.91 10.64 -14.91
N ARG A 23 21.55 11.61 -15.54
CA ARG A 23 22.39 12.59 -14.83
C ARG A 23 21.64 13.78 -14.23
N SER A 24 20.35 13.97 -14.54
CA SER A 24 19.51 14.96 -13.83
C SER A 24 18.00 14.75 -14.00
N SER A 25 17.23 15.08 -12.95
CA SER A 25 15.76 15.21 -12.98
C SER A 25 15.26 16.53 -13.58
N SER A 26 16.17 17.49 -13.81
CA SER A 26 15.85 18.86 -14.22
C SER A 26 15.73 19.09 -15.73
N ALA A 27 16.02 18.08 -16.55
CA ALA A 27 15.82 18.18 -17.99
C ALA A 27 14.33 18.00 -18.29
N SER A 28 13.69 19.04 -18.84
CA SER A 28 12.35 18.92 -19.44
C SER A 28 12.47 18.04 -20.67
N TYR A 29 12.29 16.75 -20.48
CA TYR A 29 12.26 15.76 -21.53
C TYR A 29 11.05 15.98 -22.46
N PRO A 30 11.19 15.85 -23.79
CA PRO A 30 10.06 15.96 -24.69
C PRO A 30 9.06 14.84 -24.38
N GLN A 31 7.81 15.23 -24.11
CA GLN A 31 6.72 14.30 -23.88
C GLN A 31 6.14 13.83 -25.21
N VAL A 32 5.82 12.54 -25.28
CA VAL A 32 5.16 11.89 -26.40
C VAL A 32 3.75 11.52 -25.95
N SER A 33 2.75 12.04 -26.65
CA SER A 33 1.36 11.64 -26.44
C SER A 33 1.08 10.34 -27.20
N LEU A 34 0.61 9.32 -26.48
CA LEU A 34 0.18 8.04 -27.06
C LEU A 34 -1.34 7.90 -26.87
N PRO A 35 -2.17 8.50 -27.75
CA PRO A 35 -3.60 8.67 -27.49
C PRO A 35 -4.39 7.36 -27.44
N CYS A 36 -3.86 6.29 -28.01
CA CYS A 36 -4.48 4.96 -28.00
C CYS A 36 -3.95 4.04 -26.91
N LEU A 37 -2.93 4.47 -26.15
CA LEU A 37 -2.35 3.65 -25.09
C LEU A 37 -3.33 3.57 -23.93
N THR A 38 -3.90 2.39 -23.71
CA THR A 38 -4.88 2.14 -22.65
C THR A 38 -4.27 1.44 -21.44
N GLU A 39 -3.18 0.70 -21.63
CA GLU A 39 -2.53 -0.08 -20.58
C GLU A 39 -1.00 0.00 -20.68
N ILE A 40 -0.37 0.13 -19.51
CA ILE A 40 1.06 0.00 -19.34
C ILE A 40 1.32 -1.07 -18.29
N ASP A 41 2.09 -2.09 -18.64
CA ASP A 41 2.51 -3.19 -17.76
C ASP A 41 4.04 -3.26 -17.75
N ILE A 42 4.64 -2.75 -16.67
CA ILE A 42 6.08 -2.75 -16.46
C ILE A 42 6.40 -3.54 -15.19
N ALA A 43 7.20 -4.59 -15.35
CA ALA A 43 7.73 -5.40 -14.27
C ALA A 43 9.25 -5.53 -14.41
N GLU A 44 9.98 -4.92 -13.47
CA GLU A 44 11.43 -4.88 -13.46
C GLU A 44 12.04 -5.57 -12.24
N ARG A 45 13.10 -6.35 -12.47
CA ARG A 45 13.85 -7.06 -11.42
C ARG A 45 15.09 -6.33 -10.93
N GLU A 46 15.68 -5.49 -11.77
CA GLU A 46 16.93 -4.79 -11.46
C GLU A 46 16.90 -3.40 -12.08
N GLY A 47 16.88 -2.40 -11.22
CA GLY A 47 16.87 -0.99 -11.59
C GLY A 47 15.48 -0.48 -11.97
N ALA A 48 15.31 0.83 -11.82
CA ALA A 48 14.06 1.56 -12.11
C ALA A 48 14.29 2.71 -13.12
N ASP A 49 15.54 3.01 -13.45
CA ASP A 49 15.92 4.25 -14.13
C ASP A 49 15.33 4.34 -15.53
N GLY A 50 15.54 3.31 -16.34
CA GLY A 50 15.10 3.29 -17.74
C GLY A 50 13.58 3.34 -17.87
N SER A 51 12.87 2.52 -17.11
CA SER A 51 11.41 2.47 -17.16
C SER A 51 10.76 3.72 -16.59
N LEU A 52 11.20 4.22 -15.41
CA LEU A 52 10.64 5.44 -14.84
C LEU A 52 10.88 6.63 -15.74
N SER A 53 12.07 6.73 -16.36
CA SER A 53 12.36 7.77 -17.35
C SER A 53 11.42 7.67 -18.54
N LEU A 54 11.28 6.47 -19.12
CA LEU A 54 10.36 6.23 -20.22
C LEU A 54 8.93 6.64 -19.86
N LEU A 55 8.45 6.30 -18.65
CA LEU A 55 7.12 6.66 -18.18
C LEU A 55 6.93 8.18 -18.05
N LEU A 56 7.97 8.94 -17.69
CA LEU A 56 7.90 10.41 -17.65
C LEU A 56 7.89 11.05 -19.04
N HIS A 57 8.43 10.37 -20.04
CA HIS A 57 8.34 10.77 -21.44
C HIS A 57 6.98 10.47 -22.06
N ILE A 58 6.18 9.57 -21.48
CA ILE A 58 4.86 9.23 -21.99
C ILE A 58 3.82 10.10 -21.29
N GLN A 59 3.04 10.83 -22.08
CA GLN A 59 1.82 11.45 -21.57
C GLN A 59 0.69 10.40 -21.65
N PRO A 60 0.19 9.87 -20.51
CA PRO A 60 -0.85 8.86 -20.53
C PRO A 60 -2.15 9.41 -21.12
N SER A 61 -2.86 8.56 -21.85
CA SER A 61 -4.24 8.87 -22.27
C SER A 61 -5.16 8.90 -21.05
N SER A 62 -6.31 9.58 -21.17
CA SER A 62 -7.30 9.57 -20.08
C SER A 62 -7.82 8.16 -19.85
N GLY A 63 -7.76 7.69 -18.61
CA GLY A 63 -8.15 6.34 -18.26
C GLY A 63 -7.07 5.28 -18.52
N CYS A 64 -5.85 5.65 -18.94
CA CYS A 64 -4.76 4.68 -19.02
C CYS A 64 -4.54 4.01 -17.65
N SER A 65 -4.51 2.68 -17.61
CA SER A 65 -4.12 1.93 -16.40
C SER A 65 -2.62 1.70 -16.37
N LEU A 66 -2.03 1.80 -15.18
CA LEU A 66 -0.62 1.52 -14.93
C LEU A 66 -0.52 0.29 -14.02
N PHE A 67 0.23 -0.71 -14.45
CA PHE A 67 0.85 -1.70 -13.60
C PHE A 67 2.36 -1.46 -13.64
N TYR A 68 2.91 -1.03 -12.51
CA TYR A 68 4.34 -0.82 -12.35
C TYR A 68 4.84 -1.59 -11.14
N SER A 69 5.81 -2.46 -11.33
CA SER A 69 6.47 -3.21 -10.26
C SER A 69 7.97 -3.19 -10.47
N CYS A 70 8.71 -2.72 -9.48
CA CYS A 70 10.17 -2.65 -9.52
C CYS A 70 10.78 -3.29 -8.28
N LEU A 71 11.80 -4.12 -8.51
CA LEU A 71 12.61 -4.76 -7.50
C LEU A 71 14.04 -4.21 -7.53
N PHE A 72 14.59 -3.88 -6.37
CA PHE A 72 15.99 -3.55 -6.16
C PHE A 72 16.66 -4.74 -5.46
N SER A 73 17.25 -5.68 -6.21
CA SER A 73 17.89 -6.87 -5.64
C SER A 73 19.41 -6.79 -5.56
N HIS A 74 20.06 -5.94 -6.35
CA HIS A 74 21.53 -5.80 -6.31
C HIS A 74 22.01 -4.38 -5.99
N HIS A 75 21.13 -3.39 -6.04
CA HIS A 75 21.46 -1.98 -5.82
C HIS A 75 20.50 -1.33 -4.83
N PHE A 76 20.93 -0.25 -4.20
CA PHE A 76 20.06 0.55 -3.34
C PHE A 76 19.33 1.59 -4.19
N PRO A 77 18.04 1.86 -3.93
CA PRO A 77 17.36 2.95 -4.61
C PRO A 77 18.00 4.28 -4.24
N GLU A 78 18.52 4.97 -5.24
CA GLU A 78 19.09 6.30 -5.11
C GLU A 78 17.98 7.36 -4.94
N PRO A 79 18.30 8.56 -4.40
CA PRO A 79 17.33 9.64 -4.27
C PRO A 79 16.61 9.98 -5.59
N LEU A 80 17.31 9.87 -6.72
CA LEU A 80 16.73 10.09 -8.05
C LEU A 80 15.65 9.04 -8.38
N ASN A 81 15.87 7.76 -8.07
CA ASN A 81 14.86 6.71 -8.29
C ASN A 81 13.56 7.02 -7.54
N ILE A 82 13.68 7.52 -6.30
CA ILE A 82 12.54 7.90 -5.47
C ILE A 82 11.79 9.09 -6.08
N GLU A 83 12.51 10.13 -6.53
CA GLU A 83 11.92 11.31 -7.18
C GLU A 83 11.17 10.94 -8.47
N LEU A 84 11.78 10.11 -9.31
CA LEU A 84 11.18 9.63 -10.56
C LEU A 84 9.93 8.79 -10.26
N SER A 85 10.00 7.88 -9.28
CA SER A 85 8.87 7.07 -8.81
C SER A 85 7.71 7.93 -8.32
N CYS A 86 7.99 8.97 -7.53
CA CYS A 86 6.98 9.92 -7.06
C CYS A 86 6.32 10.67 -8.22
N SER A 87 7.12 11.10 -9.19
CA SER A 87 6.65 11.83 -10.37
C SER A 87 5.74 10.95 -11.25
N VAL A 88 6.12 9.69 -11.48
CA VAL A 88 5.29 8.70 -12.18
C VAL A 88 4.01 8.43 -11.40
N LEU A 89 4.11 8.08 -10.11
CA LEU A 89 2.95 7.77 -9.28
C LEU A 89 1.94 8.92 -9.24
N SER A 90 2.40 10.17 -9.07
CA SER A 90 1.52 11.33 -9.06
C SER A 90 0.93 11.64 -10.45
N THR A 91 1.71 11.45 -11.52
CA THR A 91 1.22 11.71 -12.88
C THR A 91 0.15 10.70 -13.26
N TYR A 92 0.45 9.41 -13.17
CA TYR A 92 -0.44 8.35 -13.66
C TYR A 92 -1.70 8.21 -12.80
N SER A 93 -1.61 8.43 -11.48
CA SER A 93 -2.79 8.44 -10.62
C SER A 93 -3.79 9.54 -10.98
N ARG A 94 -3.34 10.71 -11.47
CA ARG A 94 -4.23 11.80 -11.91
C ARG A 94 -4.94 11.51 -13.24
N TYR A 95 -4.30 10.73 -14.12
CA TYR A 95 -4.88 10.41 -15.43
C TYR A 95 -5.84 9.22 -15.40
N CYS A 96 -5.78 8.41 -14.34
CA CYS A 96 -6.71 7.31 -14.10
C CYS A 96 -7.95 7.81 -13.35
N HIS A 97 -8.95 8.33 -14.08
CA HIS A 97 -10.16 8.91 -13.48
C HIS A 97 -11.00 7.89 -12.68
N GLU A 98 -10.90 6.61 -13.02
CA GLU A 98 -11.59 5.51 -12.32
C GLU A 98 -11.17 5.39 -10.84
N LEU A 99 -9.98 5.91 -10.47
CA LEU A 99 -9.53 5.95 -9.07
C LEU A 99 -10.39 6.86 -8.19
N SER A 100 -11.21 7.73 -8.76
CA SER A 100 -12.10 8.61 -7.99
C SER A 100 -13.37 7.92 -7.47
N ASP A 101 -13.73 6.76 -8.03
CA ASP A 101 -14.97 6.04 -7.70
C ASP A 101 -14.72 4.68 -7.03
N VAL A 102 -13.46 4.32 -6.80
CA VAL A 102 -13.13 3.06 -6.14
C VAL A 102 -13.46 3.09 -4.65
N THR A 103 -13.90 1.94 -4.14
CA THR A 103 -14.23 1.74 -2.72
C THR A 103 -13.34 0.70 -2.04
N VAL A 104 -12.50 0.02 -2.82
CA VAL A 104 -11.59 -1.04 -2.37
C VAL A 104 -10.15 -0.62 -2.68
N LEU A 105 -9.28 -0.70 -1.68
CA LEU A 105 -7.86 -0.34 -1.81
C LEU A 105 -6.97 -1.37 -1.10
N ASP A 106 -5.89 -1.79 -1.74
CA ASP A 106 -4.84 -2.62 -1.12
C ASP A 106 -3.52 -1.82 -1.09
N VAL A 107 -2.93 -1.68 0.10
CA VAL A 107 -1.70 -0.95 0.33
C VAL A 107 -0.80 -1.76 1.25
N ARG A 108 0.46 -1.91 0.84
CA ARG A 108 1.51 -2.45 1.70
C ARG A 108 2.60 -1.41 1.88
N ILE A 109 2.88 -1.10 3.13
CA ILE A 109 3.90 -0.14 3.54
C ILE A 109 4.81 -0.83 4.54
N SER A 110 6.09 -0.95 4.20
CA SER A 110 7.12 -1.41 5.11
C SER A 110 8.39 -0.60 4.92
N ASN A 111 9.43 -0.94 5.69
CA ASN A 111 10.76 -0.39 5.47
C ASN A 111 11.39 -0.87 4.15
N THR A 112 10.90 -1.93 3.51
CA THR A 112 11.49 -2.51 2.30
C THR A 112 10.51 -2.56 1.12
N HIS A 113 9.22 -2.33 1.36
CA HIS A 113 8.18 -2.46 0.35
C HIS A 113 7.24 -1.26 0.39
N PHE A 114 6.88 -0.79 -0.79
CA PHE A 114 5.75 0.10 -1.00
C PHE A 114 4.93 -0.47 -2.13
N ASN A 115 3.67 -0.78 -1.87
CA ASN A 115 2.75 -1.21 -2.91
C ASN A 115 1.40 -0.51 -2.74
N PHE A 116 0.85 -0.04 -3.85
CA PHE A 116 -0.42 0.66 -3.92
C PHE A 116 -1.23 0.09 -5.08
N ASP A 117 -2.27 -0.68 -4.74
CA ASP A 117 -3.08 -1.43 -5.69
C ASP A 117 -4.56 -1.04 -5.57
N ILE A 118 -5.17 -0.76 -6.71
CA ILE A 118 -6.59 -0.54 -6.87
C ILE A 118 -7.10 -1.47 -7.97
N ALA A 119 -8.02 -2.36 -7.61
CA ALA A 119 -8.75 -3.17 -8.58
C ALA A 119 -9.72 -2.28 -9.36
N LEU A 120 -9.70 -2.39 -10.68
CA LEU A 120 -10.55 -1.60 -11.58
C LEU A 120 -11.66 -2.49 -12.15
N PRO A 121 -12.95 -2.09 -12.16
CA PRO A 121 -14.06 -2.96 -12.56
C PRO A 121 -13.99 -3.53 -14.00
N HIS A 122 -13.31 -2.82 -14.90
CA HIS A 122 -13.26 -3.12 -16.34
C HIS A 122 -11.83 -3.20 -16.89
N LYS A 123 -10.83 -3.16 -16.02
CA LYS A 123 -9.40 -3.20 -16.35
C LYS A 123 -8.69 -4.12 -15.37
N ARG A 124 -7.40 -4.34 -15.57
CA ARG A 124 -6.62 -5.22 -14.71
C ARG A 124 -6.50 -4.65 -13.28
N CYS A 125 -5.80 -3.53 -13.14
CA CYS A 125 -5.69 -2.75 -11.91
C CYS A 125 -4.90 -1.46 -12.21
N PHE A 126 -4.96 -0.50 -11.29
CA PHE A 126 -3.89 0.47 -11.11
C PHE A 126 -2.99 -0.06 -10.00
N SER A 127 -1.72 -0.31 -10.29
CA SER A 127 -0.75 -0.90 -9.38
C SER A 127 0.57 -0.16 -9.49
N PHE A 128 1.12 0.24 -8.33
CA PHE A 128 2.45 0.82 -8.23
C PHE A 128 3.19 0.21 -7.04
N GLY A 129 4.18 -0.62 -7.36
CA GLY A 129 4.98 -1.38 -6.42
C GLY A 129 6.48 -1.10 -6.57
N VAL A 130 7.14 -0.86 -5.44
CA VAL A 130 8.59 -0.78 -5.32
C VAL A 130 9.04 -1.62 -4.12
N GLU A 131 10.03 -2.47 -4.33
CA GLU A 131 10.58 -3.37 -3.32
C GLU A 131 12.10 -3.29 -3.31
N ASN A 132 12.70 -3.19 -2.12
CA ASN A 132 14.14 -3.24 -1.88
C ASN A 132 14.48 -4.50 -1.07
N LEU A 133 15.06 -5.50 -1.73
CA LEU A 133 15.43 -6.77 -1.09
C LEU A 133 16.74 -6.70 -0.31
N MET A 134 17.56 -5.69 -0.58
CA MET A 134 18.89 -5.57 0.02
C MET A 134 18.83 -4.99 1.43
N ASP A 135 18.01 -3.96 1.64
CA ASP A 135 17.92 -3.25 2.90
C ASP A 135 16.65 -2.38 2.97
N ARG A 136 16.50 -1.65 4.07
CA ARG A 136 15.49 -0.60 4.25
C ARG A 136 15.63 0.49 3.19
N PHE A 137 14.51 1.00 2.72
CA PHE A 137 14.43 2.23 1.97
C PHE A 137 15.07 3.41 2.73
N PRO A 138 15.58 4.41 2.00
CA PRO A 138 15.88 5.71 2.58
C PRO A 138 14.67 6.23 3.36
N ARG A 139 14.91 6.83 4.54
CA ARG A 139 13.85 7.27 5.47
C ARG A 139 12.75 8.12 4.83
N GLN A 140 13.07 8.84 3.77
CA GLN A 140 12.15 9.76 3.08
C GLN A 140 11.32 9.10 1.97
N ALA A 141 11.62 7.86 1.58
CA ALA A 141 11.04 7.21 0.40
C ALA A 141 9.52 7.01 0.54
N VAL A 142 9.09 6.27 1.56
CA VAL A 142 7.67 6.03 1.86
C VAL A 142 6.90 7.34 2.05
N PRO A 143 7.35 8.31 2.86
CA PRO A 143 6.69 9.61 2.95
C PRO A 143 6.51 10.30 1.59
N SER A 144 7.51 10.20 0.71
CA SER A 144 7.47 10.82 -0.62
C SER A 144 6.47 10.11 -1.56
N PHE A 145 6.39 8.78 -1.49
CA PHE A 145 5.38 8.02 -2.23
C PHE A 145 3.97 8.39 -1.77
N LEU A 146 3.72 8.42 -0.46
CA LEU A 146 2.41 8.81 0.08
C LEU A 146 2.04 10.25 -0.28
N ARG A 147 3.00 11.17 -0.26
CA ARG A 147 2.79 12.56 -0.70
C ARG A 147 2.35 12.66 -2.17
N SER A 148 2.82 11.74 -3.01
CA SER A 148 2.48 11.68 -4.44
C SER A 148 1.01 11.29 -4.69
N LEU A 149 0.36 10.68 -3.69
CA LEU A 149 -1.02 10.23 -3.72
C LEU A 149 -2.02 11.24 -3.14
N THR A 150 -1.57 12.42 -2.72
CA THR A 150 -2.40 13.44 -2.04
C THR A 150 -3.57 13.97 -2.87
N THR A 151 -3.58 13.76 -4.18
CA THR A 151 -4.69 14.14 -5.07
C THR A 151 -5.81 13.11 -5.12
N LEU A 152 -5.63 11.91 -4.55
CA LEU A 152 -6.65 10.87 -4.53
C LEU A 152 -7.69 11.12 -3.44
N GLN A 153 -8.96 10.85 -3.77
CA GLN A 153 -10.09 10.91 -2.84
C GLN A 153 -10.17 9.58 -2.07
N LEU A 154 -9.46 9.50 -0.95
CA LEU A 154 -9.42 8.29 -0.11
C LEU A 154 -10.62 8.18 0.85
N ASP A 155 -11.44 9.22 0.94
CA ASP A 155 -12.60 9.30 1.83
C ASP A 155 -13.76 8.41 1.39
N LYS A 156 -13.76 7.89 0.16
CA LYS A 156 -14.77 6.94 -0.35
C LYS A 156 -14.42 5.47 -0.10
N ILE A 157 -13.19 5.18 0.33
CA ILE A 157 -12.74 3.80 0.54
C ILE A 157 -13.49 3.20 1.74
N THR A 158 -14.23 2.13 1.49
CA THR A 158 -14.99 1.38 2.50
C THR A 158 -14.31 0.08 2.88
N GLU A 159 -13.55 -0.51 1.96
CA GLU A 159 -12.77 -1.73 2.17
C GLU A 159 -11.29 -1.44 1.95
N LEU A 160 -10.50 -1.61 3.00
CA LEU A 160 -9.07 -1.33 2.99
C LEU A 160 -8.31 -2.59 3.36
N LYS A 161 -7.36 -3.00 2.54
CA LYS A 161 -6.27 -3.87 2.98
C LYS A 161 -5.05 -2.97 3.17
N LEU A 162 -4.64 -2.79 4.42
CA LEU A 162 -3.51 -1.93 4.75
C LEU A 162 -2.59 -2.68 5.71
N LEU A 163 -1.41 -3.01 5.20
CA LEU A 163 -0.32 -3.61 5.96
C LEU A 163 0.75 -2.55 6.22
N ILE A 164 0.99 -2.27 7.50
CA ILE A 164 2.04 -1.38 7.99
C ILE A 164 3.04 -2.22 8.79
N GLU A 165 4.24 -2.37 8.24
CA GLU A 165 5.32 -3.22 8.76
C GLU A 165 6.61 -2.40 8.95
N PHE A 166 6.65 -1.58 9.99
CA PHE A 166 7.88 -0.88 10.39
C PHE A 166 8.47 -1.55 11.62
N ALA A 167 9.78 -1.86 11.60
CA ALA A 167 10.46 -2.37 12.78
C ALA A 167 10.41 -1.40 13.98
N GLU A 168 10.24 -0.10 13.70
CA GLU A 168 10.25 0.99 14.68
C GLU A 168 8.97 1.84 14.56
N PHE A 169 7.84 1.29 15.02
CA PHE A 169 6.51 1.93 14.94
C PHE A 169 6.42 3.33 15.61
N LEU A 170 7.39 3.67 16.46
CA LEU A 170 7.43 4.94 17.22
C LEU A 170 7.78 6.17 16.37
N LEU A 171 8.11 5.99 15.08
CA LEU A 171 8.61 7.06 14.20
C LEU A 171 7.82 7.19 12.90
N LEU A 172 6.53 6.85 12.89
CA LEU A 172 5.68 7.16 11.75
C LEU A 172 5.71 8.66 11.47
N ASP A 173 6.07 9.01 10.24
CA ASP A 173 6.20 10.39 9.81
C ASP A 173 4.82 11.04 9.60
N SER A 174 4.81 12.36 9.46
CA SER A 174 3.57 13.13 9.30
C SER A 174 2.77 12.76 8.06
N GLU A 175 3.41 12.36 6.96
CA GLU A 175 2.70 11.98 5.74
C GLU A 175 2.05 10.60 5.88
N THR A 176 2.74 9.65 6.53
CA THR A 176 2.12 8.36 6.87
C THR A 176 0.92 8.54 7.79
N LEU A 177 1.01 9.43 8.78
CA LEU A 177 -0.14 9.74 9.64
C LEU A 177 -1.28 10.38 8.85
N LYS A 178 -1.02 11.39 8.02
CA LYS A 178 -2.05 12.01 7.17
C LYS A 178 -2.74 10.99 6.28
N PHE A 179 -1.97 10.07 5.68
CA PHE A 179 -2.50 9.02 4.83
C PHE A 179 -3.43 8.08 5.62
N VAL A 180 -3.00 7.57 6.77
CA VAL A 180 -3.83 6.71 7.63
C VAL A 180 -5.12 7.41 8.07
N PHE A 181 -5.05 8.69 8.44
CA PHE A 181 -6.23 9.45 8.89
C PHE A 181 -7.14 9.93 7.75
N ALA A 182 -6.72 9.84 6.48
CA ALA A 182 -7.56 10.21 5.34
C ALA A 182 -8.74 9.23 5.12
N PHE A 183 -8.61 8.00 5.61
CA PHE A 183 -9.59 6.92 5.46
C PHE A 183 -10.75 7.02 6.45
N VAL A 184 -11.63 8.00 6.26
CA VAL A 184 -12.74 8.27 7.19
C VAL A 184 -13.92 7.29 7.04
N SER A 185 -14.13 6.73 5.85
CA SER A 185 -15.28 5.87 5.53
C SER A 185 -14.98 4.37 5.57
N VAL A 186 -13.76 3.97 5.95
CA VAL A 186 -13.39 2.56 6.02
C VAL A 186 -14.28 1.84 7.03
N GLU A 187 -14.99 0.83 6.56
CA GLU A 187 -15.88 -0.03 7.35
C GLU A 187 -15.29 -1.42 7.57
N SER A 188 -14.50 -1.92 6.62
CA SER A 188 -13.81 -3.20 6.67
C SER A 188 -12.31 -3.00 6.46
N TRP A 189 -11.49 -3.54 7.36
CA TRP A 189 -10.03 -3.45 7.27
C TRP A 189 -9.39 -4.83 7.35
N THR A 190 -8.63 -5.20 6.32
CA THR A 190 -7.75 -6.38 6.31
C THR A 190 -6.32 -5.95 6.63
N THR A 191 -5.69 -6.62 7.60
CA THR A 191 -4.48 -6.13 8.25
C THR A 191 -3.66 -7.23 8.92
N SER A 192 -2.55 -6.85 9.56
CA SER A 192 -1.77 -7.72 10.44
C SER A 192 -1.83 -7.24 11.89
N ALA A 193 -1.49 -8.14 12.83
CA ALA A 193 -1.39 -7.78 14.25
C ALA A 193 -0.34 -6.69 14.52
N LEU A 194 0.73 -6.64 13.72
CA LEU A 194 1.75 -5.60 13.81
C LEU A 194 1.20 -4.22 13.42
N SER A 195 0.37 -4.17 12.38
CA SER A 195 -0.28 -2.94 11.95
C SER A 195 -1.32 -2.45 12.97
N LEU A 196 -2.03 -3.36 13.64
CA LEU A 196 -2.89 -3.02 14.77
C LEU A 196 -2.11 -2.39 15.93
N ASN A 197 -0.98 -3.00 16.31
CA ASN A 197 -0.09 -2.43 17.33
C ASN A 197 0.38 -1.02 16.96
N ALA A 198 0.80 -0.84 15.71
CA ALA A 198 1.24 0.46 15.19
C ALA A 198 0.16 1.54 15.38
N LEU A 199 -1.08 1.25 14.97
CA LEU A 199 -2.19 2.20 15.12
C LEU A 199 -2.54 2.46 16.59
N THR A 200 -2.51 1.43 17.45
CA THR A 200 -2.73 1.61 18.89
C THR A 200 -1.75 2.61 19.49
N VAL A 201 -0.47 2.50 19.13
CA VAL A 201 0.59 3.42 19.59
C VAL A 201 0.33 4.84 19.08
N ILE A 202 0.00 5.01 17.80
CA ILE A 202 -0.33 6.31 17.21
C ILE A 202 -1.49 6.98 17.96
N GLN A 203 -2.58 6.23 18.17
CA GLN A 203 -3.80 6.75 18.79
C GLN A 203 -3.60 7.06 20.27
N SER A 204 -2.73 6.31 20.95
CA SER A 204 -2.35 6.60 22.34
C SER A 204 -1.58 7.91 22.47
N ASN A 205 -0.75 8.24 21.47
CA ASN A 205 -0.01 9.51 21.42
C ASN A 205 -0.86 10.70 20.96
N ASN A 206 -2.00 10.45 20.29
CA ASN A 206 -2.89 11.49 19.79
C ASN A 206 -4.35 11.15 20.11
N PRO A 207 -4.81 11.41 21.36
CA PRO A 207 -6.10 10.92 21.85
C PRO A 207 -7.32 11.54 21.15
N THR A 208 -7.15 12.61 20.38
CA THR A 208 -8.22 13.23 19.59
C THR A 208 -8.31 12.68 18.17
N ALA A 209 -7.28 11.96 17.70
CA ALA A 209 -7.21 11.43 16.35
C ALA A 209 -7.55 9.93 16.33
N LEU A 210 -8.64 9.57 15.66
CA LEU A 210 -9.10 8.19 15.53
C LEU A 210 -8.97 7.72 14.08
N ALA A 211 -8.08 6.75 13.82
CA ALA A 211 -7.92 6.16 12.49
C ALA A 211 -9.13 5.28 12.16
N PHE A 212 -9.74 5.42 10.97
CA PHE A 212 -10.90 4.64 10.54
C PHE A 212 -12.11 4.76 11.49
N PRO A 213 -12.72 5.95 11.64
CA PRO A 213 -13.84 6.17 12.57
C PRO A 213 -15.10 5.36 12.25
N GLY A 214 -15.28 4.92 10.99
CA GLY A 214 -16.37 4.07 10.53
C GLY A 214 -16.15 2.56 10.66
N LEU A 215 -15.00 2.13 11.19
CA LEU A 215 -14.56 0.73 11.16
C LEU A 215 -15.51 -0.19 11.95
N LYS A 216 -16.02 -1.23 11.28
CA LYS A 216 -16.94 -2.23 11.86
C LYS A 216 -16.32 -3.63 11.84
N THR A 217 -15.52 -3.95 10.83
CA THR A 217 -14.99 -5.28 10.60
C THR A 217 -13.47 -5.23 10.46
N ILE A 218 -12.78 -6.15 11.14
CA ILE A 218 -11.33 -6.33 11.01
C ILE A 218 -11.06 -7.78 10.61
N HIS A 219 -10.23 -7.96 9.60
CA HIS A 219 -9.64 -9.24 9.23
C HIS A 219 -8.15 -9.17 9.55
N VAL A 220 -7.69 -10.01 10.47
CA VAL A 220 -6.28 -10.09 10.83
C VAL A 220 -5.67 -11.32 10.20
N ASP A 221 -4.82 -11.10 9.23
CA ASP A 221 -4.05 -12.13 8.58
C ASP A 221 -2.69 -12.34 9.29
N HIS A 222 -2.10 -13.51 9.07
CA HIS A 222 -0.71 -13.80 9.41
C HIS A 222 -0.37 -13.67 10.90
N ILE A 223 -1.15 -14.32 11.77
CA ILE A 223 -0.89 -14.32 13.21
C ILE A 223 0.25 -15.30 13.57
N TYR A 224 1.50 -14.83 13.54
CA TYR A 224 2.68 -15.69 13.71
C TYR A 224 3.00 -16.17 15.13
N ASN A 225 2.63 -15.40 16.17
CA ASN A 225 2.98 -15.76 17.55
C ASN A 225 1.88 -15.35 18.56
N PRO A 226 1.86 -15.93 19.77
CA PRO A 226 0.85 -15.60 20.79
C PRO A 226 0.85 -14.13 21.22
N GLY A 227 1.99 -13.45 21.17
CA GLY A 227 2.09 -12.01 21.49
C GLY A 227 1.31 -11.11 20.52
N HIS A 228 0.93 -11.62 19.35
CA HIS A 228 0.04 -10.88 18.45
C HIS A 228 -1.38 -10.75 19.00
N ILE A 229 -1.83 -11.69 19.84
CA ILE A 229 -3.16 -11.59 20.46
C ILE A 229 -3.25 -10.36 21.35
N SER A 230 -2.21 -10.04 22.14
CA SER A 230 -2.22 -8.83 22.97
C SER A 230 -2.29 -7.55 22.14
N TYR A 231 -1.69 -7.49 20.94
CA TYR A 231 -1.82 -6.33 20.06
C TYR A 231 -3.26 -6.13 19.56
N ILE A 232 -3.94 -7.24 19.26
CA ILE A 232 -5.36 -7.22 18.87
C ILE A 232 -6.20 -6.75 20.06
N GLU A 233 -5.96 -7.28 21.26
CA GLU A 233 -6.64 -6.86 22.48
C GLU A 233 -6.47 -5.37 22.76
N ASP A 234 -5.24 -4.87 22.77
CA ASP A 234 -4.93 -3.47 23.07
C ASP A 234 -5.61 -2.52 22.10
N PHE A 235 -5.65 -2.88 20.81
CA PHE A 235 -6.36 -2.13 19.78
C PHE A 235 -7.87 -2.10 20.04
N LEU A 236 -8.49 -3.25 20.29
CA LEU A 236 -9.93 -3.35 20.57
C LEU A 236 -10.32 -2.58 21.84
N ASP A 237 -9.56 -2.77 22.92
CA ASP A 237 -9.74 -2.05 24.18
C ASP A 237 -9.63 -0.53 23.98
N SER A 238 -8.65 -0.08 23.18
CA SER A 238 -8.51 1.33 22.81
C SER A 238 -9.74 1.89 22.09
N ARG A 239 -10.26 1.15 21.10
CA ARG A 239 -11.46 1.56 20.36
C ARG A 239 -12.71 1.62 21.22
N ILE A 240 -12.88 0.67 22.14
CA ILE A 240 -13.99 0.67 23.10
C ILE A 240 -13.92 1.89 24.01
N ARG A 241 -12.74 2.22 24.55
CA ARG A 241 -12.54 3.41 25.38
C ARG A 241 -12.88 4.71 24.63
N LEU A 242 -12.63 4.75 23.32
CA LEU A 242 -12.97 5.88 22.45
C LEU A 242 -14.43 5.86 21.96
N GLY A 243 -15.27 4.94 22.44
CA GLY A 243 -16.69 4.86 22.10
C GLY A 243 -16.97 4.41 20.66
N LYS A 244 -16.00 3.76 20.01
CA LYS A 244 -16.07 3.31 18.61
C LYS A 244 -15.69 1.83 18.48
N PRO A 245 -16.41 0.91 19.15
CA PRO A 245 -16.08 -0.51 19.14
C PRO A 245 -16.22 -1.13 17.75
N VAL A 246 -15.34 -2.09 17.48
CA VAL A 246 -15.41 -2.98 16.31
C VAL A 246 -16.49 -4.02 16.56
N LYS A 247 -17.26 -4.37 15.52
CA LYS A 247 -18.37 -5.34 15.61
C LYS A 247 -17.95 -6.75 15.25
N THR A 248 -16.99 -6.90 14.34
CA THR A 248 -16.58 -8.18 13.80
C THR A 248 -15.06 -8.27 13.72
N LEU A 249 -14.50 -9.35 14.24
CA LEU A 249 -13.09 -9.70 14.11
C LEU A 249 -12.99 -11.08 13.47
N ALA A 250 -12.29 -11.17 12.36
CA ALA A 250 -11.94 -12.43 11.71
C ALA A 250 -10.44 -12.67 11.83
N LEU A 251 -10.04 -13.87 12.22
CA LEU A 251 -8.64 -14.26 12.37
C LEU A 251 -8.27 -15.35 11.37
N THR A 252 -7.22 -15.09 10.58
CA THR A 252 -6.63 -16.06 9.66
C THR A 252 -5.23 -16.43 10.17
N PRO A 253 -5.05 -17.61 10.79
CA PRO A 253 -3.73 -18.09 11.19
C PRO A 253 -2.86 -18.33 9.96
N SER A 254 -1.55 -18.21 10.15
CA SER A 254 -0.62 -18.74 9.15
C SER A 254 -0.56 -20.27 9.25
N ALA A 255 -0.31 -20.96 8.13
CA ALA A 255 -0.26 -22.42 8.07
C ALA A 255 0.75 -23.05 9.04
N ASP A 256 1.78 -22.30 9.44
CA ASP A 256 2.87 -22.76 10.31
C ASP A 256 2.68 -22.41 11.80
N THR A 257 1.46 -22.06 12.23
CA THR A 257 1.26 -21.47 13.57
C THR A 257 0.95 -22.48 14.68
N VAL A 258 1.56 -22.22 15.84
CA VAL A 258 1.22 -22.82 17.13
C VAL A 258 -0.24 -22.50 17.45
N ARG A 259 -0.98 -23.44 18.07
CA ARG A 259 -2.37 -23.23 18.53
C ARG A 259 -2.54 -21.85 19.17
N LEU A 260 -3.38 -21.02 18.56
CA LEU A 260 -3.68 -19.68 18.99
C LEU A 260 -4.67 -19.71 20.16
N ASP A 261 -4.23 -19.25 21.33
CA ASP A 261 -5.14 -19.00 22.45
C ASP A 261 -5.93 -17.72 22.18
N THR A 262 -7.23 -17.89 21.95
CA THR A 262 -8.17 -16.79 21.71
C THR A 262 -9.07 -16.52 22.92
N GLU A 263 -8.87 -17.21 24.05
CA GLU A 263 -9.58 -16.92 25.29
C GLU A 263 -9.49 -15.45 25.73
N PRO A 264 -8.33 -14.75 25.61
CA PRO A 264 -8.25 -13.34 25.97
C PRO A 264 -9.26 -12.45 25.21
N LEU A 265 -9.55 -12.78 23.95
CA LEU A 265 -10.50 -12.04 23.11
C LEU A 265 -11.97 -12.26 23.53
N ARG A 266 -12.28 -13.27 24.34
CA ARG A 266 -13.66 -13.54 24.76
C ARG A 266 -14.24 -12.46 25.66
N LYS A 267 -13.41 -11.66 26.34
CA LYS A 267 -13.87 -10.53 27.15
C LYS A 267 -14.67 -9.49 26.35
N PHE A 268 -14.54 -9.49 25.01
CA PHE A 268 -15.26 -8.61 24.10
C PHE A 268 -16.65 -9.11 23.66
N SER A 269 -17.12 -10.26 24.18
CA SER A 269 -18.25 -11.03 23.59
C SER A 269 -19.69 -10.46 23.65
N PRO A 270 -20.05 -9.31 24.26
CA PRO A 270 -21.30 -8.67 23.88
C PRO A 270 -21.15 -7.74 22.66
N TYR A 271 -19.93 -7.25 22.38
CA TYR A 271 -19.68 -6.21 21.38
C TYR A 271 -19.05 -6.74 20.10
N LEU A 272 -18.39 -7.91 20.17
CA LEU A 272 -17.59 -8.47 19.09
C LEU A 272 -18.07 -9.86 18.67
N LYS A 273 -18.32 -10.03 17.37
CA LYS A 273 -18.44 -11.34 16.73
C LYS A 273 -17.07 -11.81 16.29
N LEU A 274 -16.57 -12.89 16.90
CA LEU A 274 -15.31 -13.52 16.53
C LEU A 274 -15.54 -14.62 15.49
N HIS A 275 -14.88 -14.49 14.33
CA HIS A 275 -14.83 -15.53 13.30
C HIS A 275 -13.41 -16.12 13.26
N LEU A 276 -13.32 -17.44 13.42
CA LEU A 276 -12.08 -18.19 13.30
C LEU A 276 -12.14 -18.97 12.00
N SER A 277 -11.11 -18.83 11.15
CA SER A 277 -10.98 -19.65 9.94
C SER A 277 -10.88 -21.13 10.31
N GLU A 278 -11.51 -22.01 9.52
CA GLU A 278 -11.64 -23.46 9.76
C GLU A 278 -10.31 -24.22 9.86
N ALA A 279 -9.18 -23.58 9.52
CA ALA A 279 -7.84 -24.11 9.77
C ALA A 279 -7.46 -24.24 11.27
N LEU A 280 -8.36 -23.85 12.19
CA LEU A 280 -8.16 -23.84 13.64
C LEU A 280 -8.85 -24.97 14.43
N THR A 281 -9.65 -25.82 13.79
CA THR A 281 -10.32 -26.96 14.46
C THR A 281 -9.56 -28.26 14.31
#